data_AF-A0A7C4NLQ1-F1
#
_entry.id   AF-A0A7C4NLQ1-F1
#
_cell.length_a   1.000
_cell.length_b   1.000
_cell.length_c   1.000
_cell.angle_alpha   90.00
_cell.angle_beta   90.00
_cell.angle_gamma   90.00
#
_symmetry.space_group_name_H-M   'P 1'
#
loop_
_entity.id
_entity.type
_entity.pdbx_description
1 polymer ?
#
loop_
_entity_poly.entity_id
_entity_poly.type
_entity_poly.pdbx_seq_one_letter_code
_entity_poly.pdbx_strand_id
1 'polypeptide(L)'
;MKSLCAHAETSRGICLEKCCIYLEDFSQIVDIITKAVKVAEMSTECRLNTRIYNRLITLKNLATNTAGRVTSLINVIKYCKFNQDIDASVNTLCNLSNGIVEIRNMVKEILDEPIVATCNTIKTSFENLVQFIDYLGLKTFIIMLVLLNNLNAISSTFSGKIASSFASLLFASLLSIHDNKVKDALKECFTS
;
A
#
# COMPACT_ATOMS: atom_id res chain seq x y z
N MET A 1 0.93 22.57 -1.80
CA MET A 1 0.15 22.17 -3.00
C MET A 1 0.82 22.49 -4.35
N LYS A 2 1.25 23.74 -4.63
CA LYS A 2 1.83 24.11 -5.95
C LYS A 2 3.10 23.32 -6.32
N SER A 3 3.96 22.96 -5.36
CA SER A 3 5.14 22.10 -5.60
C SER A 3 4.78 20.63 -5.89
N LEU A 4 3.77 20.08 -5.20
CA LEU A 4 3.23 18.73 -5.39
C LEU A 4 2.57 18.54 -6.76
N CYS A 5 1.80 19.53 -7.21
CA CYS A 5 1.24 19.52 -8.57
C CYS A 5 2.33 19.55 -9.65
N ALA A 6 3.35 20.41 -9.49
CA ALA A 6 4.44 20.54 -10.47
C ALA A 6 5.32 19.27 -10.57
N HIS A 7 5.45 18.47 -9.50
CA HIS A 7 6.20 17.21 -9.52
C HIS A 7 5.38 16.01 -10.06
N ALA A 8 4.06 16.06 -9.95
CA ALA A 8 3.16 15.02 -10.47
C ALA A 8 2.96 15.11 -12.00
N GLU A 9 3.35 16.22 -12.65
CA GLU A 9 3.21 16.41 -14.10
C GLU A 9 4.15 15.51 -14.92
N THR A 10 5.29 15.08 -14.35
CA THR A 10 6.32 14.29 -15.03
C THR A 10 6.52 12.87 -14.48
N SER A 11 5.95 12.54 -13.32
CA SER A 11 6.20 11.27 -12.63
C SER A 11 4.94 10.37 -12.58
N ARG A 12 5.11 9.06 -12.73
CA ARG A 12 4.08 8.03 -12.43
C ARG A 12 3.93 7.80 -10.92
N GLY A 13 4.11 8.86 -10.13
CA GLY A 13 4.20 8.78 -8.68
C GLY A 13 3.83 10.08 -7.99
N ILE A 14 3.82 10.03 -6.66
CA ILE A 14 3.54 11.15 -5.77
C ILE A 14 4.80 11.34 -4.93
N CYS A 15 5.39 12.53 -4.98
CA CYS A 15 6.66 12.81 -4.32
C CYS A 15 6.57 14.03 -3.40
N LEU A 16 7.10 13.88 -2.19
CA LEU A 16 7.49 14.95 -1.27
C LEU A 16 9.01 14.99 -1.21
N GLU A 17 9.63 15.83 -2.04
CA GLU A 17 11.09 15.87 -2.20
C GLU A 17 11.68 14.47 -2.50
N LYS A 18 12.30 13.83 -1.51
CA LYS A 18 12.91 12.49 -1.61
C LYS A 18 11.93 11.34 -1.31
N CYS A 19 10.78 11.63 -0.70
CA CYS A 19 9.78 10.64 -0.34
C CYS A 19 8.77 10.43 -1.47
N CYS A 20 8.94 9.36 -2.24
CA CYS A 20 8.08 9.05 -3.37
C CYS A 20 7.37 7.70 -3.23
N ILE A 21 6.12 7.65 -3.69
CA ILE A 21 5.43 6.39 -4.01
C ILE A 21 5.10 6.38 -5.50
N TYR A 22 5.39 5.27 -6.18
CA TYR A 22 5.15 5.11 -7.60
C TYR A 22 4.06 4.07 -7.85
N LEU A 23 3.37 4.17 -8.98
CA LEU A 23 2.44 3.12 -9.40
C LEU A 23 3.16 1.78 -9.55
N GLU A 24 4.40 1.81 -10.06
CA GLU A 24 5.26 0.65 -10.24
C GLU A 24 5.48 -0.14 -8.93
N ASP A 25 5.58 0.54 -7.79
CA ASP A 25 5.74 -0.10 -6.48
C ASP A 25 4.54 -1.00 -6.15
N PHE A 26 3.33 -0.51 -6.45
CA PHE A 26 2.09 -1.26 -6.22
C PHE A 26 1.85 -2.31 -7.30
N SER A 27 2.28 -2.07 -8.54
CA SER A 27 2.30 -3.09 -9.60
C SER A 27 3.20 -4.27 -9.21
N GLN A 28 4.35 -4.01 -8.57
CA GLN A 28 5.22 -5.08 -8.07
C GLN A 28 4.54 -5.94 -7.01
N ILE A 29 3.73 -5.36 -6.11
CA ILE A 29 2.91 -6.13 -5.15
C ILE A 29 1.96 -7.07 -5.91
N VAL A 30 1.24 -6.54 -6.92
CA VAL A 30 0.30 -7.31 -7.75
C VAL A 30 1.01 -8.45 -8.49
N ASP A 31 2.21 -8.20 -9.03
CA ASP A 31 2.99 -9.19 -9.76
C ASP A 31 3.47 -10.33 -8.87
N ILE A 32 3.95 -10.03 -7.65
CA ILE A 32 4.37 -11.04 -6.69
C ILE A 32 3.20 -11.94 -6.31
N ILE A 33 2.04 -11.35 -6.00
CA ILE A 33 0.83 -12.11 -5.66
C ILE A 33 0.35 -12.93 -6.86
N THR A 34 0.38 -12.37 -8.07
CA THR A 34 -0.01 -13.07 -9.30
C THR A 34 0.90 -14.28 -9.57
N LYS A 35 2.21 -14.14 -9.34
CA LYS A 35 3.14 -15.27 -9.42
C LYS A 35 2.83 -16.33 -8.37
N ALA A 36 2.51 -15.94 -7.14
CA ALA A 36 2.11 -16.89 -6.09
C ALA A 36 0.83 -17.67 -6.45
N VAL A 37 -0.16 -17.01 -7.04
CA VAL A 37 -1.37 -17.69 -7.59
C VAL A 37 -0.97 -18.73 -8.64
N LYS A 38 -0.15 -18.36 -9.63
CA LYS A 38 0.30 -19.30 -10.68
C LYS A 38 1.08 -20.48 -10.10
N VAL A 39 1.94 -20.24 -9.11
CA VAL A 39 2.67 -21.32 -8.42
C VAL A 39 1.69 -22.26 -7.72
N ALA A 40 0.66 -21.73 -7.06
CA ALA A 40 -0.37 -22.55 -6.42
C ALA A 40 -1.21 -23.36 -7.43
N GLU A 41 -1.44 -22.84 -8.65
CA GLU A 41 -2.16 -23.55 -9.71
C GLU A 41 -1.32 -24.67 -10.35
N MET A 42 -0.02 -24.42 -10.56
CA MET A 42 0.82 -25.28 -11.41
C MET A 42 1.73 -26.23 -10.63
N SER A 43 2.09 -25.90 -9.39
CA SER A 43 3.09 -26.67 -8.65
C SER A 43 2.48 -27.86 -7.92
N THR A 44 2.98 -29.04 -8.23
CA THR A 44 2.67 -30.28 -7.50
C THR A 44 3.22 -30.28 -6.07
N GLU A 45 4.24 -29.46 -5.78
CA GLU A 45 4.86 -29.28 -4.47
C GLU A 45 4.05 -28.33 -3.58
N CYS A 46 3.29 -27.41 -4.18
CA CYS A 46 2.47 -26.43 -3.46
C CYS A 46 0.99 -26.80 -3.55
N ARG A 47 0.61 -27.95 -2.97
CA ARG A 47 -0.80 -28.37 -2.87
C ARG A 47 -1.54 -27.55 -1.82
N LEU A 48 -1.78 -26.27 -2.10
CA LEU A 48 -2.61 -25.44 -1.25
C LEU A 48 -4.04 -25.98 -1.24
N ASN A 49 -4.68 -25.95 -0.08
CA ASN A 49 -6.10 -26.27 -0.01
C ASN A 49 -6.93 -25.17 -0.70
N THR A 50 -8.16 -25.51 -1.09
CA THR A 50 -9.07 -24.59 -1.80
C THR A 50 -9.30 -23.28 -1.04
N ARG A 51 -9.30 -23.32 0.29
CA ARG A 51 -9.47 -22.12 1.12
C ARG A 51 -8.30 -21.16 0.91
N ILE A 52 -7.05 -21.60 1.02
CA ILE A 52 -5.87 -20.74 0.85
C ILE A 52 -5.74 -20.25 -0.59
N TYR A 53 -6.02 -21.13 -1.56
CA TYR A 53 -6.05 -20.74 -2.96
C TYR A 53 -7.06 -19.60 -3.22
N ASN A 54 -8.29 -19.72 -2.72
CA ASN A 54 -9.30 -18.66 -2.86
C ASN A 54 -8.86 -17.36 -2.18
N ARG A 55 -8.17 -17.44 -1.02
CA ARG A 55 -7.59 -16.26 -0.37
C ARG A 55 -6.52 -15.58 -1.22
N LEU A 56 -5.67 -16.34 -1.92
CA LEU A 56 -4.70 -15.76 -2.87
C LEU A 56 -5.38 -15.02 -4.02
N ILE A 57 -6.51 -15.55 -4.53
CA ILE A 57 -7.31 -14.86 -5.55
C ILE A 57 -7.92 -13.58 -5.00
N THR A 58 -8.50 -13.61 -3.80
CA THR A 58 -9.03 -12.42 -3.12
C THR A 58 -7.93 -11.38 -2.91
N LEU A 59 -6.76 -11.81 -2.44
CA LEU A 59 -5.58 -10.97 -2.23
C LEU A 59 -5.13 -10.30 -3.54
N LYS A 60 -5.09 -11.05 -4.65
CA LYS A 60 -4.76 -10.50 -5.97
C LYS A 60 -5.73 -9.40 -6.39
N ASN A 61 -7.04 -9.62 -6.22
CA ASN A 61 -8.06 -8.64 -6.55
C ASN A 61 -7.95 -7.39 -5.69
N LEU A 62 -7.70 -7.57 -4.38
CA LEU A 62 -7.49 -6.47 -3.44
C LEU A 62 -6.25 -5.64 -3.78
N ALA A 63 -5.13 -6.29 -4.12
CA ALA A 63 -3.91 -5.64 -4.56
C ALA A 63 -4.12 -4.85 -5.86
N THR A 64 -4.83 -5.44 -6.83
CA THR A 64 -5.16 -4.78 -8.10
C THR A 64 -6.03 -3.54 -7.87
N ASN A 65 -7.05 -3.65 -7.03
CA ASN A 65 -7.91 -2.51 -6.67
C ASN A 65 -7.14 -1.41 -5.94
N THR A 66 -6.21 -1.78 -5.06
CA THR A 66 -5.37 -0.82 -4.32
C THR A 66 -4.40 -0.10 -5.26
N ALA A 67 -3.77 -0.79 -6.21
CA ALA A 67 -2.98 -0.17 -7.27
C ALA A 67 -3.81 0.80 -8.15
N GLY A 68 -5.07 0.44 -8.43
CA GLY A 68 -6.03 1.33 -9.09
C GLY A 68 -6.30 2.61 -8.29
N ARG A 69 -6.41 2.52 -6.97
CA ARG A 69 -6.57 3.69 -6.07
C ARG A 69 -5.34 4.61 -6.09
N VAL A 70 -4.14 4.05 -6.18
CA VAL A 70 -2.89 4.83 -6.35
C VAL A 70 -2.92 5.60 -7.66
N THR A 71 -3.31 4.95 -8.77
CA THR A 71 -3.49 5.61 -10.06
C THR A 71 -4.48 6.77 -9.97
N SER A 72 -5.62 6.56 -9.32
CA SER A 72 -6.62 7.62 -9.11
C SER A 72 -6.06 8.78 -8.30
N LEU A 73 -5.31 8.51 -7.24
CA LEU A 73 -4.69 9.55 -6.41
C LEU A 73 -3.64 10.35 -7.20
N ILE A 74 -2.77 9.68 -7.96
CA ILE A 74 -1.80 10.32 -8.86
C ILE A 74 -2.52 11.27 -9.82
N ASN A 75 -3.60 10.82 -10.46
CA ASN A 75 -4.38 11.65 -11.38
C ASN A 75 -5.00 12.87 -10.68
N VAL A 76 -5.58 12.70 -9.50
CA VAL A 76 -6.17 13.81 -8.73
C VAL A 76 -5.11 14.87 -8.39
N ILE A 77 -3.91 14.44 -7.98
CA ILE A 77 -2.80 15.35 -7.64
C ILE A 77 -2.25 16.02 -8.90
N LYS A 78 -2.02 15.26 -9.97
CA LYS A 78 -1.52 15.76 -11.27
C LYS A 78 -2.39 16.88 -11.84
N TYR A 79 -3.71 16.75 -11.74
CA TYR A 79 -4.64 17.76 -12.23
C TYR A 79 -5.00 18.84 -11.18
N CYS A 80 -4.29 18.89 -10.05
CA CYS A 80 -4.57 19.77 -8.91
C CYS A 80 -6.03 19.73 -8.42
N LYS A 81 -6.72 18.62 -8.61
CA LYS A 81 -8.14 18.45 -8.23
C LYS A 81 -8.32 18.09 -6.76
N PHE A 82 -7.23 17.89 -6.03
CA PHE A 82 -7.25 17.46 -4.63
C PHE A 82 -8.03 18.41 -3.70
N ASN A 83 -8.02 19.73 -4.01
CA ASN A 83 -8.79 20.74 -3.27
C ASN A 83 -10.19 21.03 -3.85
N GLN A 84 -10.53 20.48 -5.02
CA GLN A 84 -11.81 20.75 -5.68
C GLN A 84 -12.93 19.87 -5.08
N ASP A 85 -12.58 18.65 -4.70
CA ASP A 85 -13.47 17.70 -4.02
C ASP A 85 -12.72 17.08 -2.84
N ILE A 86 -12.80 17.75 -1.70
CA ILE A 86 -12.10 17.35 -0.47
C ILE A 86 -12.63 16.01 0.02
N ASP A 87 -13.95 15.79 -0.04
CA ASP A 87 -14.60 14.58 0.44
C ASP A 87 -14.17 13.36 -0.37
N ALA A 88 -14.16 13.45 -1.70
CA ALA A 88 -13.67 12.37 -2.56
C ALA A 88 -12.17 12.13 -2.37
N SER A 89 -11.38 13.19 -2.17
CA SER A 89 -9.94 13.11 -1.96
C SER A 89 -9.61 12.40 -0.64
N VAL A 90 -10.25 12.81 0.46
CA VAL A 90 -10.11 12.19 1.78
C VAL A 90 -10.57 10.72 1.76
N ASN A 91 -11.68 10.43 1.09
CA ASN A 91 -12.14 9.05 0.92
C ASN A 91 -11.13 8.19 0.17
N THR A 92 -10.53 8.73 -0.89
CA THR A 92 -9.48 8.05 -1.67
C THR A 92 -8.27 7.73 -0.79
N LEU A 93 -7.82 8.69 0.04
CA LEU A 93 -6.72 8.48 0.97
C LEU A 93 -7.04 7.35 1.97
N CYS A 94 -8.18 7.44 2.66
CA CYS A 94 -8.58 6.44 3.66
C CYS A 94 -8.73 5.05 3.04
N ASN A 95 -9.31 4.96 1.84
CA ASN A 95 -9.50 3.69 1.14
C ASN A 95 -8.16 3.10 0.68
N LEU A 96 -7.19 3.92 0.26
CA LEU A 96 -5.86 3.45 -0.08
C LEU A 96 -5.13 2.93 1.16
N SER A 97 -5.16 3.67 2.28
CA SER A 97 -4.58 3.23 3.57
C SER A 97 -5.15 1.88 4.02
N ASN A 98 -6.47 1.75 4.02
CA ASN A 98 -7.13 0.50 4.40
C ASN A 98 -6.77 -0.66 3.47
N GLY A 99 -6.69 -0.40 2.15
CA GLY A 99 -6.30 -1.42 1.17
C GLY A 99 -4.89 -1.96 1.42
N ILE A 100 -3.93 -1.08 1.73
CA ILE A 100 -2.55 -1.48 2.06
C ILE A 100 -2.52 -2.37 3.31
N VAL A 101 -3.20 -1.96 4.38
CA VAL A 101 -3.27 -2.72 5.63
C VAL A 101 -3.92 -4.08 5.42
N GLU A 102 -5.02 -4.14 4.66
CA GLU A 102 -5.74 -5.37 4.38
C GLU A 102 -4.91 -6.35 3.53
N ILE A 103 -4.17 -5.86 2.53
CA ILE A 103 -3.21 -6.67 1.76
C ILE A 103 -2.15 -7.24 2.69
N ARG A 104 -1.55 -6.41 3.53
CA ARG A 104 -0.51 -6.81 4.48
C ARG A 104 -0.99 -7.90 5.43
N ASN A 105 -2.17 -7.71 6.02
CA ASN A 105 -2.76 -8.66 6.95
C ASN A 105 -3.09 -9.98 6.25
N MET A 106 -3.67 -9.94 5.06
CA MET A 106 -3.99 -11.15 4.31
C MET A 106 -2.72 -11.91 3.87
N VAL A 107 -1.64 -11.22 3.50
CA VAL A 107 -0.34 -11.85 3.25
C VAL A 107 0.17 -12.57 4.51
N LYS A 108 0.10 -11.93 5.68
CA LYS A 108 0.49 -12.54 6.96
C LYS A 108 -0.36 -13.75 7.32
N GLU A 109 -1.68 -13.62 7.21
CA GLU A 109 -2.59 -14.71 7.50
C GLU A 109 -2.42 -15.89 6.54
N ILE A 110 -1.94 -15.67 5.30
CA ILE A 110 -1.57 -16.76 4.38
C ILE A 110 -0.21 -17.36 4.79
N LEU A 111 0.77 -16.55 5.17
CA LEU A 111 2.08 -17.02 5.65
C LEU A 111 1.98 -17.90 6.90
N ASP A 112 1.06 -17.57 7.80
CA ASP A 112 0.87 -18.28 9.08
C ASP A 112 0.19 -19.65 8.90
N GLU A 113 -0.28 -19.97 7.69
CA GLU A 113 -0.93 -21.25 7.41
C GLU A 113 0.12 -22.37 7.26
N PRO A 114 0.02 -23.49 8.00
CA PRO A 114 1.03 -24.55 8.00
C PRO A 114 1.35 -25.11 6.62
N ILE A 115 0.36 -25.14 5.72
CA ILE A 115 0.51 -25.64 4.35
C ILE A 115 1.36 -24.72 3.46
N VAL A 116 1.48 -23.44 3.82
CA VAL A 116 2.35 -22.49 3.13
C VAL A 116 3.79 -22.68 3.57
N ALA A 117 4.03 -23.16 4.79
CA ALA A 117 5.38 -23.50 5.26
C ALA A 117 6.05 -24.58 4.41
N THR A 118 5.27 -25.49 3.80
CA THR A 118 5.78 -26.51 2.88
C THR A 118 5.96 -26.02 1.44
N CYS A 119 5.41 -24.85 1.09
CA CYS A 119 5.57 -24.22 -0.22
C CYS A 119 6.61 -23.09 -0.17
N ASN A 120 7.90 -23.47 -0.16
CA ASN A 120 9.03 -22.54 0.02
C ASN A 120 9.01 -21.33 -0.92
N THR A 121 8.58 -21.51 -2.18
CA THR A 121 8.48 -20.43 -3.17
C THR A 121 7.49 -19.35 -2.74
N ILE A 122 6.27 -19.73 -2.32
CA ILE A 122 5.25 -18.78 -1.85
C ILE A 122 5.68 -18.16 -0.52
N LYS A 123 6.16 -18.98 0.42
CA LYS A 123 6.64 -18.51 1.72
C LYS A 123 7.69 -17.41 1.59
N THR A 124 8.79 -17.68 0.89
CA THR A 124 9.89 -16.72 0.71
C THR A 124 9.43 -15.45 -0.01
N SER A 125 8.57 -15.60 -1.02
CA SER A 125 8.02 -14.44 -1.75
C SER A 125 7.19 -13.56 -0.82
N PHE A 126 6.37 -14.16 0.05
CA PHE A 126 5.46 -13.45 0.92
C PHE A 126 6.16 -12.84 2.13
N GLU A 127 7.18 -13.49 2.69
CA GLU A 127 8.01 -12.92 3.77
C GLU A 127 8.67 -11.60 3.33
N ASN A 128 9.28 -11.60 2.14
CA ASN A 128 9.83 -10.38 1.54
C ASN A 128 8.74 -9.36 1.18
N LEU A 129 7.57 -9.82 0.75
CA LEU A 129 6.44 -8.95 0.39
C LEU A 129 5.92 -8.17 1.61
N VAL A 130 5.86 -8.78 2.80
CA VAL A 130 5.45 -8.07 4.02
C VAL A 130 6.35 -6.86 4.27
N GLN A 131 7.66 -7.05 4.26
CA GLN A 131 8.63 -5.97 4.51
C GLN A 131 8.49 -4.86 3.47
N PHE A 132 8.26 -5.24 2.21
CA PHE A 132 8.04 -4.28 1.13
C PHE A 132 6.73 -3.50 1.30
N ILE A 133 5.64 -4.17 1.70
CA ILE A 133 4.37 -3.50 2.00
C ILE A 133 4.51 -2.55 3.19
N ASP A 134 5.21 -2.96 4.24
CA ASP A 134 5.43 -2.13 5.43
C ASP A 134 6.29 -0.89 5.09
N TYR A 135 7.32 -1.04 4.24
CA TYR A 135 8.09 0.08 3.68
C TYR A 135 7.21 1.05 2.89
N LEU A 136 6.43 0.55 1.93
CA LEU A 136 5.55 1.39 1.10
C LEU A 136 4.41 2.01 1.89
N GLY A 137 3.87 1.29 2.88
CA GLY A 137 2.83 1.76 3.77
C GLY A 137 3.28 2.97 4.57
N LEU A 138 4.53 2.96 5.04
CA LEU A 138 5.10 4.08 5.78
C LEU A 138 5.31 5.32 4.90
N LYS A 139 5.86 5.14 3.69
CA LYS A 139 5.99 6.25 2.72
C LYS A 139 4.63 6.81 2.34
N THR A 140 3.66 5.94 2.09
CA THR A 140 2.29 6.32 1.77
C THR A 140 1.67 7.12 2.92
N PHE A 141 1.81 6.66 4.16
CA PHE A 141 1.32 7.38 5.34
C PHE A 141 1.89 8.80 5.43
N ILE A 142 3.20 8.98 5.26
CA ILE A 142 3.85 10.29 5.35
C ILE A 142 3.36 11.21 4.22
N ILE A 143 3.29 10.70 2.99
CA ILE A 143 2.76 11.45 1.84
C ILE A 143 1.33 11.91 2.11
N MET A 144 0.49 11.00 2.61
CA MET A 144 -0.89 11.30 2.92
C MET A 144 -1.06 12.33 4.04
N LEU A 145 -0.20 12.29 5.08
CA LEU A 145 -0.21 13.30 6.14
C LEU A 145 0.06 14.69 5.57
N VAL A 146 1.04 14.83 4.69
CA VAL A 146 1.32 16.15 4.08
C VAL A 146 0.18 16.58 3.16
N LEU A 147 -0.41 15.66 2.38
CA LEU A 147 -1.59 15.97 1.57
C LEU A 147 -2.74 16.49 2.44
N LEU A 148 -3.03 15.83 3.57
CA LEU A 148 -4.04 16.29 4.53
C LEU A 148 -3.70 17.64 5.14
N ASN A 149 -2.44 17.89 5.50
CA ASN A 149 -2.00 19.16 6.06
C ASN A 149 -2.16 20.34 5.08
N ASN A 150 -2.24 20.06 3.77
CA ASN A 150 -2.47 21.07 2.74
C ASN A 150 -3.97 21.33 2.46
N LEU A 151 -4.89 20.61 3.12
CA LEU A 151 -6.33 20.85 2.99
C LEU A 151 -6.77 22.04 3.84
N ASN A 152 -7.58 22.93 3.27
CA ASN A 152 -8.04 24.15 3.95
C ASN A 152 -9.00 23.87 5.12
N ALA A 153 -9.85 22.86 4.98
CA ALA A 153 -10.79 22.42 6.01
C ALA A 153 -11.17 20.96 5.78
N ILE A 154 -11.24 20.18 6.86
CA ILE A 154 -11.70 18.79 6.86
C ILE A 154 -12.94 18.73 7.75
N SER A 155 -14.05 18.20 7.24
CA SER A 155 -15.25 18.02 8.04
C SER A 155 -14.99 17.09 9.24
N SER A 156 -15.62 17.37 10.38
CA SER A 156 -15.56 16.52 11.57
C SER A 156 -16.02 15.08 11.28
N THR A 157 -16.90 14.89 10.30
CA THR A 157 -17.36 13.57 9.82
C THR A 157 -16.24 12.69 9.28
N PHE A 158 -15.19 13.28 8.71
CA PHE A 158 -14.03 12.53 8.19
C PHE A 158 -12.93 12.32 9.21
N SER A 159 -12.91 13.09 10.30
CA SER A 159 -11.83 13.04 11.28
C SER A 159 -11.67 11.64 11.88
N GLY A 160 -12.78 10.98 12.23
CA GLY A 160 -12.75 9.61 12.74
C GLY A 160 -12.26 8.59 11.69
N LYS A 161 -12.66 8.75 10.42
CA LYS A 161 -12.24 7.86 9.33
C LYS A 161 -10.75 8.01 9.01
N ILE A 162 -10.26 9.25 8.98
CA ILE A 162 -8.84 9.55 8.82
C ILE A 162 -8.06 8.95 9.98
N ALA A 163 -8.42 9.27 11.23
CA ALA A 163 -7.70 8.81 12.40
C ALA A 163 -7.58 7.28 12.43
N SER A 164 -8.68 6.56 12.21
CA SER A 164 -8.68 5.09 12.18
C SER A 164 -7.81 4.52 11.07
N SER A 165 -7.99 4.98 9.82
CA SER A 165 -7.26 4.43 8.67
C SER A 165 -5.77 4.77 8.72
N PHE A 166 -5.40 5.96 9.16
CA PHE A 166 -4.01 6.41 9.23
C PHE A 166 -3.28 5.78 10.41
N ALA A 167 -3.92 5.66 11.57
CA ALA A 167 -3.35 4.94 12.70
C ALA A 167 -3.09 3.48 12.33
N SER A 168 -4.06 2.82 11.68
CA SER A 168 -3.91 1.43 11.23
C SER A 168 -2.75 1.28 10.27
N LEU A 169 -2.63 2.18 9.29
CA LEU A 169 -1.52 2.16 8.32
C LEU A 169 -0.16 2.38 9.01
N LEU A 170 -0.06 3.38 9.89
CA LEU A 170 1.17 3.66 10.63
C LEU A 170 1.57 2.47 11.48
N PHE A 171 0.69 1.95 12.33
CA PHE A 171 1.01 0.85 13.22
C PHE A 171 1.36 -0.42 12.45
N ALA A 172 0.61 -0.75 11.40
CA ALA A 172 0.91 -1.92 10.56
C ALA A 172 2.30 -1.81 9.92
N SER A 173 2.63 -0.64 9.39
CA SER A 173 3.94 -0.38 8.75
C SER A 173 5.10 -0.44 9.74
N LEU A 174 4.89 -0.02 10.99
CA LEU A 174 5.90 -0.05 12.04
C LEU A 174 6.15 -1.44 12.63
N LEU A 175 5.34 -2.46 12.32
CA LEU A 175 5.59 -3.83 12.78
C LEU A 175 6.91 -4.39 12.22
N SER A 176 7.37 -3.88 11.07
CA SER A 176 8.68 -4.20 10.50
C SER A 176 9.75 -3.14 10.78
N ILE A 177 9.61 -2.34 11.85
CA ILE A 177 10.60 -1.29 12.20
C ILE A 177 12.01 -1.82 12.50
N HIS A 178 12.14 -3.12 12.78
CA HIS A 178 13.44 -3.77 12.95
C HIS A 178 14.20 -3.90 11.61
N ASP A 179 13.51 -3.85 10.47
CA ASP A 179 14.07 -3.86 9.12
C ASP A 179 14.67 -2.50 8.76
N ASN A 180 15.89 -2.50 8.21
CA ASN A 180 16.58 -1.27 7.81
C ASN A 180 15.85 -0.53 6.69
N LYS A 181 15.18 -1.22 5.75
CA LYS A 181 14.42 -0.56 4.68
C LYS A 181 13.31 0.31 5.24
N VAL A 182 12.59 -0.17 6.25
CA VAL A 182 11.52 0.59 6.91
C VAL A 182 12.08 1.79 7.67
N LYS A 183 13.23 1.63 8.34
CA LYS A 183 13.95 2.76 8.96
C LYS A 183 14.44 3.78 7.93
N ASP A 184 14.89 3.32 6.77
CA ASP A 184 15.39 4.17 5.71
C ASP A 184 14.24 4.96 5.07
N ALA A 185 13.02 4.40 4.97
CA ALA A 185 11.84 5.19 4.60
C ALA A 185 11.59 6.37 5.56
N LEU A 186 11.74 6.18 6.88
CA LEU A 186 11.63 7.29 7.83
C LEU A 186 12.68 8.36 7.56
N LYS A 187 13.93 7.97 7.34
CA LYS A 187 15.00 8.94 7.04
C LYS A 187 14.71 9.67 5.74
N GLU A 188 14.40 8.94 4.66
CA GLU A 188 14.07 9.50 3.34
C GLU A 188 12.94 10.53 3.42
N CYS A 189 11.93 10.27 4.25
CA CYS A 189 10.72 11.06 4.29
C CYS A 189 10.66 12.14 5.39
N PHE A 190 11.54 12.10 6.41
CA PHE A 190 11.60 13.10 7.49
C PHE A 190 12.86 13.98 7.48
N THR A 191 13.91 13.62 6.72
CA THR A 191 15.15 14.43 6.61
C THR A 191 15.22 15.29 5.35
N SER A 192 14.08 15.44 4.67
CA SER A 192 13.82 16.38 3.59
C SER A 192 13.44 17.75 4.16
#